data_AF-A0A6A0GV92-F1
#
_entry.id   AF-A0A6A0GV92-F1
#
_cell.length_a   1.000
_cell.length_b   1.000
_cell.length_c   1.000
_cell.angle_alpha   90.00
_cell.angle_beta   90.00
_cell.angle_gamma   90.00
#
_symmetry.space_group_name_H-M   'P 1'
#
loop_
_entity.id
_entity.type
_entity.pdbx_description
1 polymer ?
#
loop_
_entity_poly.entity_id
_entity_poly.type
_entity_poly.pdbx_seq_one_letter_code
_entity_poly.pdbx_strand_id
1 'polypeptide(L)'
;MWRCVVEKNKLVPAELRGVIDRETFDKARAYAIDKGKFGLAESIYSQILGTGVMVYGGLPWLWDTAGSTIAALGFEPDNNEILQTIAFLTICNGITSLLNLPWSAYFTFKIEQKHGFNKQTPGFFIKDKLKKLALTQIISAPVVAGLVYIIKVKKNY
;
A
#
# COMPACT_ATOMS: atom_id res chain seq x y z
N MET A 1 15.42 23.07 3.16
CA MET A 1 14.70 23.10 1.86
C MET A 1 13.17 23.15 2.02
N TRP A 2 12.52 22.25 2.78
CA TRP A 2 11.05 22.27 3.00
C TRP A 2 10.48 23.53 3.68
N ARG A 3 11.19 24.12 4.65
CA ARG A 3 10.75 25.36 5.32
C ARG A 3 10.66 26.54 4.35
N CYS A 4 11.61 26.67 3.42
CA CYS A 4 11.63 27.74 2.42
C CYS A 4 10.48 27.66 1.40
N VAL A 5 10.06 26.46 1.01
CA VAL A 5 8.92 26.26 0.10
C VAL A 5 7.60 26.64 0.78
N VAL A 6 7.45 26.23 2.04
CA VAL A 6 6.27 26.58 2.84
C VAL A 6 6.19 28.10 3.09
N GLU A 7 7.33 28.77 3.27
CA GLU A 7 7.38 30.23 3.40
C GLU A 7 7.09 30.99 2.11
N LYS A 8 7.61 30.53 0.96
CA LYS A 8 7.33 31.14 -0.35
C LYS A 8 5.86 31.02 -0.76
N ASN A 9 5.18 29.95 -0.34
CA ASN A 9 3.76 29.71 -0.63
C ASN A 9 2.78 30.44 0.33
N LYS A 10 3.21 31.45 1.08
CA LYS A 10 2.27 32.28 1.89
C LYS A 10 1.44 33.25 1.05
N LEU A 11 1.85 33.53 -0.19
CA LEU A 11 1.19 34.48 -1.07
C LEU A 11 0.63 33.73 -2.28
N VAL A 12 -0.63 34.03 -2.63
CA VAL A 12 -1.23 33.53 -3.87
C VAL A 12 -0.36 34.00 -5.05
N PRO A 13 0.17 33.08 -5.89
CA PRO A 13 0.96 33.43 -7.06
C PRO A 13 0.20 34.41 -7.95
N ALA A 14 0.91 35.34 -8.60
CA ALA A 14 0.30 36.38 -9.41
C ALA A 14 -0.62 35.81 -10.52
N GLU A 15 -0.27 34.63 -11.03
CA GLU A 15 -1.00 33.87 -12.06
C GLU A 15 -2.35 33.31 -11.57
N LEU A 16 -2.54 33.15 -10.26
CA LEU A 16 -3.74 32.56 -9.64
C LEU A 16 -4.63 33.61 -8.96
N ARG A 17 -4.22 34.89 -8.95
CA ARG A 17 -5.01 36.00 -8.41
C ARG A 17 -6.22 36.26 -9.32
N GLY A 18 -7.38 35.74 -8.91
CA GLY A 18 -8.65 35.93 -9.62
C GLY A 18 -9.41 34.62 -9.89
N VAL A 19 -8.74 33.47 -9.81
CA VAL A 19 -9.37 32.14 -10.00
C VAL A 19 -9.68 31.46 -8.66
N ILE A 20 -8.85 31.71 -7.64
CA ILE A 20 -8.96 31.07 -6.33
C ILE A 20 -8.99 32.14 -5.23
N ASP A 21 -9.99 32.05 -4.34
CA ASP A 21 -10.07 32.90 -3.15
C ASP A 21 -8.92 32.61 -2.16
N ARG A 22 -8.44 33.62 -1.44
CA ARG A 22 -7.33 33.48 -0.49
C ARG A 22 -7.63 32.42 0.59
N GLU A 23 -8.87 32.31 1.07
CA GLU A 23 -9.23 31.29 2.06
C GLU A 23 -9.11 29.87 1.51
N THR A 24 -9.48 29.67 0.24
CA THR A 24 -9.39 28.36 -0.42
C THR A 24 -7.93 27.97 -0.62
N PHE A 25 -7.08 28.93 -0.99
CA PHE A 25 -5.65 28.72 -1.11
C PHE A 25 -4.99 28.36 0.22
N ASP A 26 -5.34 29.05 1.30
CA ASP A 26 -4.80 28.77 2.64
C ASP A 26 -5.26 27.40 3.18
N LYS A 27 -6.52 27.01 2.96
CA LYS A 27 -7.02 25.66 3.29
C LYS A 27 -6.29 24.58 2.49
N ALA A 28 -6.14 24.75 1.17
CA ALA A 28 -5.43 23.80 0.33
C ALA A 28 -3.95 23.66 0.74
N ARG A 29 -3.29 24.75 1.12
CA ARG A 29 -1.93 24.76 1.63
C ARG A 29 -1.80 24.04 2.97
N ALA A 30 -2.69 24.31 3.91
CA ALA A 30 -2.72 23.62 5.21
C ALA A 30 -2.90 22.10 5.01
N TYR A 31 -3.80 21.69 4.12
CA TYR A 31 -3.98 20.29 3.73
C TYR A 31 -2.71 19.68 3.12
N ALA A 32 -2.07 20.36 2.16
CA ALA A 32 -0.85 19.87 1.53
C ALA A 32 0.29 19.67 2.53
N ILE A 33 0.45 20.57 3.50
CA ILE A 33 1.46 20.45 4.56
C ILE A 33 1.15 19.26 5.48
N ASP A 34 -0.10 19.12 5.94
CA ASP A 34 -0.52 18.01 6.81
C ASP A 34 -0.35 16.66 6.10
N LYS A 35 -0.76 16.57 4.83
CA LYS A 35 -0.57 15.39 3.98
C LYS A 35 0.90 15.06 3.76
N GLY A 36 1.73 16.07 3.50
CA GLY A 36 3.16 15.89 3.29
C GLY A 36 3.89 15.37 4.54
N LYS A 37 3.59 15.93 5.72
CA LYS A 37 4.15 15.46 7.00
C LYS A 37 3.78 14.00 7.28
N PHE A 38 2.51 13.65 7.05
CA PHE A 38 2.05 12.27 7.21
C PHE A 38 2.72 11.33 6.22
N GLY A 39 2.74 11.68 4.93
CA GLY A 39 3.37 10.85 3.90
C GLY A 39 4.87 10.64 4.14
N LEU A 40 5.58 11.63 4.70
CA LEU A 40 6.97 11.46 5.10
C LEU A 40 7.13 10.45 6.24
N ALA A 41 6.27 10.51 7.25
CA ALA A 41 6.30 9.57 8.38
C ALA A 41 5.98 8.13 7.93
N GLU A 42 4.95 7.97 7.10
CA GLU A 42 4.58 6.68 6.48
C GLU A 42 5.73 6.13 5.61
N SER A 43 6.40 6.99 4.84
CA SER A 43 7.54 6.60 4.00
C SER A 43 8.72 6.11 4.83
N ILE A 44 9.06 6.82 5.92
CA ILE A 44 10.15 6.42 6.83
C ILE A 44 9.82 5.07 7.48
N TYR A 45 8.58 4.90 7.97
CA TYR A 45 8.13 3.64 8.54
C TYR A 45 8.25 2.49 7.54
N SER A 46 7.79 2.70 6.30
CA SER A 46 7.85 1.72 5.22
C SER A 46 9.29 1.37 4.86
N GLN A 47 10.19 2.36 4.85
CA GLN A 47 11.61 2.17 4.60
C GLN A 47 12.28 1.32 5.69
N ILE A 48 11.98 1.61 6.96
CA ILE A 48 12.52 0.84 8.11
C ILE A 48 12.03 -0.60 8.05
N LEU A 49 10.72 -0.80 7.84
CA LEU A 49 10.16 -2.14 7.72
C LEU A 49 10.76 -2.92 6.55
N GLY A 50 10.84 -2.32 5.36
CA GLY A 50 11.41 -2.97 4.18
C GLY A 50 12.87 -3.35 4.38
N THR A 51 13.65 -2.43 4.98
CA THR A 51 15.06 -2.70 5.33
C THR A 51 15.17 -3.82 6.36
N GLY A 52 14.32 -3.83 7.39
CA GLY A 52 14.27 -4.89 8.38
C GLY A 52 13.95 -6.26 7.76
N VAL A 53 12.92 -6.33 6.91
CA VAL A 53 12.56 -7.57 6.20
C VAL A 53 13.71 -8.08 5.35
N MET A 54 14.46 -7.20 4.68
CA MET A 54 15.64 -7.60 3.90
C MET A 54 16.79 -8.11 4.78
N VAL A 55 17.14 -7.39 5.86
CA VAL A 55 18.28 -7.74 6.73
C VAL A 55 18.02 -9.01 7.53
N TYR A 56 16.79 -9.22 8.01
CA TYR A 56 16.43 -10.40 8.81
C TYR A 56 15.98 -11.61 7.97
N GLY A 57 16.02 -11.52 6.64
CA GLY A 57 15.61 -12.62 5.77
C GLY A 57 14.10 -12.93 5.85
N GLY A 58 13.27 -11.91 6.02
CA GLY A 58 11.81 -12.06 6.09
C GLY A 58 11.21 -12.65 4.81
N LEU A 59 11.84 -12.45 3.65
CA LEU A 59 11.40 -13.06 2.39
C LEU A 59 11.55 -14.60 2.38
N PRO A 60 12.74 -15.18 2.69
CA PRO A 60 12.87 -16.62 2.93
C PRO A 60 11.89 -17.18 3.95
N TRP A 61 11.69 -16.46 5.07
CA TRP A 61 10.75 -16.89 6.11
C TRP A 61 9.30 -16.94 5.60
N LEU A 62 8.87 -15.93 4.83
CA LEU A 62 7.56 -15.90 4.19
C LEU A 62 7.40 -17.02 3.15
N TRP A 63 8.46 -17.34 2.41
CA TRP A 63 8.47 -18.42 1.43
C TRP A 63 8.28 -19.80 2.09
N ASP A 64 8.98 -20.04 3.19
CA ASP A 64 8.85 -21.27 3.99
C ASP A 64 7.46 -21.38 4.65
N THR A 65 6.95 -20.26 5.16
CA THR A 65 5.59 -20.17 5.70
C THR A 65 4.54 -20.50 4.64
N ALA A 66 4.72 -20.00 3.42
CA ALA A 66 3.84 -20.31 2.29
C ALA A 66 3.91 -21.80 1.92
N GLY A 67 5.11 -22.39 1.88
CA GLY A 67 5.30 -23.82 1.64
C GLY A 67 4.61 -24.67 2.71
N SER A 68 4.80 -24.33 3.99
CA SER A 68 4.15 -25.00 5.12
C SER A 68 2.62 -24.89 5.08
N THR A 69 2.10 -23.74 4.63
CA THR A 69 0.65 -23.54 4.48
C THR A 69 0.06 -24.41 3.37
N ILE A 70 0.74 -24.54 2.24
CA ILE A 70 0.34 -25.40 1.12
C ILE A 70 0.45 -26.89 1.50
N ALA A 71 1.52 -27.27 2.23
CA ALA A 71 1.69 -28.62 2.76
C ALA A 71 0.56 -29.00 3.73
N ALA A 72 0.14 -28.08 4.60
CA ALA A 72 -1.00 -28.27 5.50
C ALA A 72 -2.34 -28.44 4.75
N LEU A 73 -2.45 -27.91 3.53
CA LEU A 73 -3.60 -28.09 2.63
C LEU A 73 -3.53 -29.40 1.82
N GLY A 74 -2.49 -30.23 2.03
CA GLY A 74 -2.34 -31.54 1.40
C GLY A 74 -1.68 -31.52 0.02
N PHE A 75 -1.08 -30.40 -0.39
CA PHE A 75 -0.34 -30.29 -1.64
C PHE A 75 1.17 -30.34 -1.36
N GLU A 76 1.89 -31.26 -1.99
CA GLU A 76 3.35 -31.30 -1.87
C GLU A 76 3.99 -30.05 -2.50
N PRO A 77 4.83 -29.30 -1.76
CA PRO A 77 5.48 -28.08 -2.24
C PRO A 77 6.37 -28.30 -3.47
N ASP A 78 7.11 -29.42 -3.51
CA ASP A 78 8.10 -29.70 -4.56
C ASP A 78 7.48 -29.90 -5.96
N ASN A 79 6.22 -30.33 -6.04
CA ASN A 79 5.53 -30.53 -7.32
C ASN A 79 4.71 -29.32 -7.77
N ASN A 80 4.46 -28.35 -6.89
CA ASN A 80 3.49 -27.27 -7.11
C ASN A 80 4.07 -25.86 -6.84
N GLU A 81 5.20 -25.52 -7.47
CA GLU A 81 5.83 -24.18 -7.40
C GLU A 81 4.84 -23.03 -7.66
N ILE A 82 3.85 -23.24 -8.54
CA ILE A 82 2.79 -22.26 -8.85
C ILE A 82 1.93 -21.99 -7.61
N LEU A 83 1.50 -23.02 -6.89
CA LEU A 83 0.66 -22.88 -5.70
C LEU A 83 1.43 -22.22 -4.56
N GLN A 84 2.70 -22.60 -4.36
CA GLN A 84 3.55 -21.95 -3.36
C GLN A 84 3.75 -20.46 -3.67
N THR A 85 3.93 -20.09 -4.93
CA THR A 85 4.06 -18.68 -5.35
C THR A 85 2.76 -17.90 -5.09
N ILE A 86 1.60 -18.48 -5.41
CA ILE A 86 0.29 -17.84 -5.14
C ILE A 86 0.07 -17.66 -3.63
N ALA A 87 0.38 -18.68 -2.82
CA ALA A 87 0.27 -18.59 -1.37
C ALA A 87 1.23 -17.53 -0.80
N PHE A 88 2.47 -17.52 -1.26
CA PHE A 88 3.47 -16.52 -0.87
C PHE A 88 2.97 -15.09 -1.14
N LEU A 89 2.46 -14.82 -2.35
CA LEU A 89 1.92 -13.51 -2.69
C LEU A 89 0.66 -13.18 -1.88
N THR A 90 -0.20 -14.15 -1.61
CA THR A 90 -1.41 -13.95 -0.80
C THR A 90 -1.05 -13.53 0.62
N ILE A 91 -0.10 -14.23 1.25
CA ILE A 91 0.40 -13.93 2.60
C ILE A 91 1.09 -12.56 2.60
N CYS A 92 1.98 -12.29 1.65
CA CYS A 92 2.68 -11.00 1.52
C CYS A 92 1.70 -9.83 1.40
N ASN A 93 0.70 -9.96 0.52
CA ASN A 93 -0.33 -8.96 0.32
C ASN A 93 -1.20 -8.77 1.56
N GLY A 94 -1.55 -9.86 2.24
CA GLY A 94 -2.31 -9.84 3.49
C GLY A 94 -1.58 -9.07 4.59
N ILE A 95 -0.30 -9.40 4.84
CA ILE A 95 0.54 -8.72 5.82
C ILE A 95 0.69 -7.24 5.47
N THR A 96 1.03 -6.94 4.21
CA THR A 96 1.22 -5.56 3.74
C THR A 96 -0.07 -4.74 3.89
N SER A 97 -1.22 -5.33 3.55
CA SER A 97 -2.53 -4.68 3.70
C SER A 97 -2.84 -4.40 5.18
N LEU A 98 -2.53 -5.34 6.07
CA LEU A 98 -2.74 -5.19 7.50
C LEU A 98 -1.83 -4.10 8.10
N LEU A 99 -0.56 -4.06 7.71
CA LEU A 99 0.40 -3.04 8.15
C LEU A 99 0.01 -1.64 7.65
N ASN A 100 -0.54 -1.53 6.45
CA ASN A 100 -0.97 -0.25 5.86
C ASN A 100 -2.37 0.19 6.32
N LEU A 101 -3.19 -0.72 6.87
CA LEU A 101 -4.53 -0.42 7.35
C LEU A 101 -4.57 0.71 8.40
N PRO A 102 -3.74 0.71 9.47
CA PRO A 102 -3.76 1.79 10.47
C PRO A 102 -3.33 3.13 9.87
N TRP A 103 -2.33 3.16 8.98
CA TRP A 103 -1.90 4.37 8.29
C TRP A 103 -3.01 4.93 7.41
N SER A 104 -3.64 4.09 6.59
CA SER A 104 -4.75 4.50 5.74
C SER A 104 -5.96 4.96 6.54
N ALA A 105 -6.28 4.32 7.66
CA ALA A 105 -7.37 4.74 8.55
C ALA A 105 -7.05 6.09 9.21
N TYR A 106 -5.82 6.30 9.69
CA TYR A 106 -5.40 7.56 10.28
C TYR A 106 -5.47 8.70 9.25
N PHE A 107 -5.02 8.46 8.02
CA PHE A 107 -5.10 9.44 6.94
C PHE A 107 -6.56 9.86 6.68
N THR A 108 -7.46 8.90 6.45
CA THR A 108 -8.85 9.19 6.08
C THR A 108 -9.67 9.77 7.24
N PHE A 109 -9.59 9.18 8.43
CA PHE A 109 -10.42 9.62 9.57
C PHE A 109 -9.84 10.81 10.34
N LYS A 110 -8.53 11.08 10.25
CA LYS A 110 -7.93 12.21 10.97
C LYS A 110 -7.53 13.35 10.06
N ILE A 111 -6.84 13.08 8.95
CA ILE A 111 -6.34 14.13 8.05
C ILE A 111 -7.45 14.57 7.10
N GLU A 112 -8.06 13.65 6.35
CA GLU A 112 -9.11 14.02 5.40
C GLU A 112 -10.37 14.54 6.10
N GLN A 113 -10.73 13.97 7.25
CA GLN A 113 -11.87 14.44 8.04
C GLN A 113 -11.64 15.83 8.65
N LYS A 114 -10.43 16.15 9.13
CA LYS A 114 -10.08 17.49 9.64
C LYS A 114 -10.27 18.57 8.57
N HIS A 115 -9.98 18.24 7.31
CA HIS A 115 -10.13 19.15 6.18
C HIS A 115 -11.50 19.04 5.49
N GLY A 116 -12.44 18.25 6.04
CA GLY A 116 -13.80 18.10 5.51
C GLY A 116 -13.93 17.30 4.20
N PHE A 117 -12.84 16.65 3.77
CA PHE A 117 -12.83 15.84 2.55
C PHE A 117 -13.41 14.44 2.76
N ASN A 118 -13.36 13.91 3.98
CA ASN A 118 -13.86 12.56 4.25
C ASN A 118 -15.40 12.51 4.24
N LYS A 119 -15.96 11.72 3.33
CA LYS A 119 -17.39 11.37 3.28
C LYS A 119 -17.65 9.88 3.55
N GLN A 120 -16.60 9.12 3.86
CA GLN A 120 -16.68 7.67 4.05
C GLN A 120 -16.95 7.32 5.50
N THR A 121 -17.79 6.30 5.72
CA THR A 121 -18.01 5.72 7.04
C THR A 121 -16.99 4.63 7.35
N PRO A 122 -16.64 4.38 8.63
CA PRO A 122 -15.71 3.30 9.02
C PRO A 122 -16.10 1.92 8.48
N GLY A 123 -17.39 1.59 8.50
CA GLY A 123 -17.89 0.33 7.97
C GLY A 123 -17.74 0.22 6.45
N PHE A 124 -17.93 1.32 5.70
CA PHE A 124 -17.71 1.33 4.26
C PHE A 124 -16.21 1.22 3.93
N PHE A 125 -15.35 1.90 4.68
CA PHE A 125 -13.90 1.85 4.52
C PHE A 125 -13.35 0.43 4.66
N ILE A 126 -13.72 -0.30 5.73
CA ILE A 126 -13.26 -1.67 5.94
C ILE A 126 -13.77 -2.59 4.84
N LYS A 127 -15.05 -2.48 4.47
CA LYS A 127 -15.64 -3.26 3.38
C LYS A 127 -14.95 -3.01 2.05
N ASP A 128 -14.64 -1.75 1.74
CA ASP A 128 -13.92 -1.38 0.51
C ASP A 128 -12.50 -1.96 0.49
N LYS A 129 -11.77 -1.88 1.61
CA LYS A 129 -10.43 -2.46 1.73
C LYS A 129 -10.43 -3.98 1.57
N LEU A 130 -11.37 -4.68 2.20
CA LEU A 130 -11.53 -6.13 2.05
C LEU A 130 -11.90 -6.52 0.61
N LYS A 131 -12.83 -5.79 -0.01
CA LYS A 131 -13.21 -6.02 -1.42
C LYS A 131 -12.04 -5.80 -2.36
N LYS A 132 -11.26 -4.72 -2.17
CA LYS A 132 -10.06 -4.45 -2.95
C LYS A 132 -9.03 -5.56 -2.78
N LEU A 133 -8.76 -5.98 -1.54
CA LEU A 133 -7.82 -7.07 -1.28
C LEU A 133 -8.25 -8.37 -1.96
N ALA A 134 -9.52 -8.76 -1.82
CA ALA A 134 -10.06 -9.95 -2.46
C ALA A 134 -9.97 -9.88 -3.99
N LEU A 135 -10.35 -8.75 -4.58
CA LEU A 135 -10.27 -8.53 -6.03
C LEU A 135 -8.83 -8.62 -6.53
N THR A 136 -7.87 -8.01 -5.81
CA THR A 136 -6.45 -8.09 -6.14
C THR A 136 -5.95 -9.53 -6.07
N GLN A 137 -6.36 -10.33 -5.08
CA GLN A 137 -5.97 -11.74 -5.02
C GLN A 137 -6.55 -12.56 -6.18
N ILE A 138 -7.83 -12.36 -6.49
CA ILE A 138 -8.51 -13.08 -7.59
C ILE A 138 -7.86 -12.76 -8.94
N ILE A 139 -7.44 -11.52 -9.16
CA ILE A 139 -6.79 -11.12 -10.41
C ILE A 139 -5.31 -11.53 -10.45
N SER A 140 -4.57 -11.39 -9.35
CA SER A 140 -3.14 -11.71 -9.31
C SER A 140 -2.86 -13.21 -9.41
N ALA A 141 -3.70 -14.07 -8.84
CA ALA A 141 -3.53 -15.52 -8.88
C ALA A 141 -3.42 -16.09 -10.33
N PRO A 142 -4.35 -15.84 -11.27
CA PRO A 142 -4.24 -16.35 -12.64
C PRO A 142 -3.11 -15.69 -13.43
N VAL A 143 -2.83 -14.40 -13.18
CA VAL A 143 -1.71 -13.69 -13.83
C VAL A 143 -0.38 -14.32 -13.45
N VAL A 144 -0.17 -14.56 -12.16
CA VAL A 144 1.06 -15.18 -11.64
C VAL A 144 1.15 -16.64 -12.08
N ALA A 145 0.05 -17.38 -12.04
CA ALA A 145 0.01 -18.75 -12.55
C ALA A 145 0.43 -18.82 -14.03
N GLY A 146 -0.10 -17.93 -14.87
CA GLY A 146 0.28 -17.84 -16.28
C GLY A 146 1.76 -17.50 -16.49
N LEU A 147 2.29 -16.54 -15.73
CA LEU A 147 3.71 -16.15 -15.80
C LEU A 147 4.64 -17.30 -15.40
N VAL A 148 4.37 -17.95 -14.27
CA VAL A 148 5.19 -19.09 -13.79
C VAL A 148 5.09 -20.26 -14.76
N TYR A 149 3.90 -20.52 -15.33
CA TYR A 149 3.72 -21.54 -16.36
C TYR A 149 4.59 -21.28 -17.59
N ILE A 150 4.59 -20.05 -18.13
CA ILE A 150 5.43 -19.67 -19.27
C ILE A 150 6.92 -19.88 -18.96
N ILE A 151 7.36 -19.49 -17.75
CA ILE A 151 8.75 -19.67 -17.31
C ILE A 151 9.10 -21.16 -17.26
N LYS A 152 8.21 -22.00 -16.71
CA LYS A 152 8.41 -23.45 -16.61
C LYS A 152 8.49 -24.12 -17.99
N VAL A 153 7.62 -23.72 -18.92
CA VAL A 153 7.65 -24.20 -20.30
C VAL A 153 8.96 -23.80 -20.98
N LYS A 154 9.42 -22.55 -20.81
CA LYS A 154 10.67 -22.07 -21.40
C LYS A 154 11.91 -22.76 -20.82
N LYS A 155 11.91 -23.12 -19.53
CA LYS A 155 13.03 -23.82 -18.86
C LYS A 155 13.23 -25.25 -19.36
N ASN A 156 12.18 -25.87 -19.91
CA ASN A 156 12.21 -27.24 -20.43
C ASN A 156 12.66 -27.33 -21.91
N TYR A 157 13.02 -26.20 -22.54
CA TYR A 157 13.69 -26.11 -23.85
C TYR A 157 15.12 -25.62 -23.67
#